data_AF-A0A419GWF8-F1
#
_entry.id   AF-A0A419GWF8-F1
#
_cell.length_a   1.000
_cell.length_b   1.000
_cell.length_c   1.000
_cell.angle_alpha   90.00
_cell.angle_beta   90.00
_cell.angle_gamma   90.00
#
_symmetry.space_group_name_H-M   'P 1'
#
loop_
_entity.id
_entity.type
_entity.pdbx_description
1 polymer ?
#
loop_
_entity_poly.entity_id
_entity_poly.type
_entity_poly.pdbx_seq_one_letter_code
_entity_poly.pdbx_strand_id
1 'polypeptide(L)'
;MVGEDRVIMSGKELRRVHVICQALNRQITQVQAGTLLEQTARQIRRILVRVRAEGERGLVRRGRGQPSNGRVAERVKARILRLYAKR
;
A
#
# COMPACT_ATOMS: atom_id res chain seq x y z
N MET A 1 -6.62 24.78 12.83
CA MET A 1 -7.33 23.87 11.89
C MET A 1 -6.70 22.49 12.02
N VAL A 2 -7.40 21.54 12.66
CA VAL A 2 -6.96 20.14 12.69
C VAL A 2 -7.32 19.57 11.33
N GLY A 3 -6.34 19.53 10.41
CA GLY A 3 -6.55 18.91 9.10
C GLY A 3 -6.96 17.46 9.32
N GLU A 4 -8.09 17.05 8.74
CA GLU A 4 -8.57 15.68 8.83
C GLU A 4 -7.48 14.74 8.29
N ASP A 5 -6.87 13.93 9.16
CA ASP A 5 -5.89 12.92 8.78
C ASP A 5 -6.58 11.75 8.06
N ARG A 6 -7.07 11.99 6.84
CA ARG A 6 -7.73 10.97 6.01
C ARG A 6 -6.70 10.07 5.32
N VAL A 7 -6.68 8.81 5.71
CA VAL A 7 -5.86 7.78 5.07
C VAL A 7 -6.69 7.04 4.03
N ILE A 8 -6.37 7.21 2.73
CA ILE A 8 -7.08 6.53 1.64
C ILE A 8 -6.53 5.10 1.46
N MET A 9 -7.34 4.12 1.83
CA MET A 9 -7.05 2.69 1.70
C MET A 9 -7.98 2.03 0.69
N SER A 10 -7.50 1.01 0.00
CA SER A 10 -8.35 0.06 -0.70
C SER A 10 -9.10 -0.82 0.31
N GLY A 11 -10.25 -1.38 -0.08
CA GLY A 11 -10.97 -2.32 0.80
C GLY A 11 -10.14 -3.52 1.24
N LYS A 12 -9.17 -3.97 0.42
CA LYS A 12 -8.22 -5.03 0.80
C LYS A 12 -7.25 -4.58 1.90
N GLU A 13 -6.75 -3.34 1.82
CA GLU A 13 -5.87 -2.77 2.85
C GLU A 13 -6.64 -2.55 4.16
N LEU A 14 -7.89 -2.11 4.07
CA LEU A 14 -8.75 -1.88 5.23
C LEU A 14 -9.03 -3.18 6.01
N ARG A 15 -9.28 -4.30 5.30
CA ARG A 15 -9.41 -5.62 5.95
C ARG A 15 -8.14 -6.08 6.67
N ARG A 16 -6.97 -5.64 6.23
CA ARG A 16 -5.69 -5.99 6.88
C ARG A 16 -5.48 -5.24 8.19
N VAL A 17 -6.09 -4.07 8.36
CA VAL A 17 -5.96 -3.25 9.57
C VAL A 17 -6.27 -4.09 10.80
N HIS A 18 -7.42 -4.75 10.82
CA HIS A 18 -7.87 -5.55 11.96
C HIS A 18 -6.86 -6.64 12.35
N VAL A 19 -6.42 -7.45 11.39
CA VAL A 19 -5.46 -8.54 11.64
C VAL A 19 -4.10 -8.02 12.09
N ILE A 20 -3.64 -6.91 11.51
CA ILE A 20 -2.36 -6.30 11.89
C ILE A 20 -2.44 -5.65 13.28
N CYS A 21 -3.56 -5.03 13.65
CA CYS A 21 -3.81 -4.52 14.99
C CYS A 21 -3.78 -5.65 16.03
N GLN A 22 -4.43 -6.79 15.75
CA GLN A 22 -4.36 -7.97 16.63
C GLN A 22 -2.91 -8.47 16.80
N ALA A 23 -2.14 -8.52 15.70
CA ALA A 23 -0.73 -8.92 15.75
C ALA A 23 0.16 -7.91 16.49
N LEU A 24 -0.14 -6.61 16.41
CA LEU A 24 0.53 -5.55 17.18
C LEU A 24 0.26 -5.69 18.67
N ASN A 25 -1.00 -5.93 19.03
CA ASN A 25 -1.47 -6.11 20.40
C ASN A 25 -1.12 -7.50 20.98
N ARG A 26 -0.35 -8.31 20.25
CA ARG A 26 0.07 -9.67 20.63
C ARG A 26 -1.10 -10.63 20.89
N GLN A 27 -2.28 -10.35 20.32
CA GLN A 27 -3.44 -11.23 20.41
C GLN A 27 -3.32 -12.45 19.48
N ILE A 28 -2.60 -12.27 18.36
CA ILE A 28 -2.26 -13.35 17.43
C ILE A 28 -0.76 -13.31 17.11
N THR A 29 -0.20 -14.46 16.76
CA THR A 29 1.18 -14.57 16.31
C THR A 29 1.36 -14.03 14.88
N GLN A 30 2.60 -13.69 14.50
CA GLN A 30 2.92 -13.26 13.14
C GLN A 30 2.66 -14.34 12.10
N VAL A 31 2.78 -15.61 12.49
CA VAL A 31 2.49 -16.77 11.63
C VAL A 31 0.99 -16.86 11.38
N GLN A 32 0.16 -16.78 12.42
CA GLN A 32 -1.30 -16.76 12.30
C GLN A 32 -1.80 -15.58 11.46
N ALA A 33 -1.25 -14.38 11.69
CA ALA A 33 -1.56 -13.22 10.86
C ALA A 33 -1.17 -13.44 9.39
N GLY A 34 -0.07 -14.16 9.15
CA GLY A 34 0.37 -14.56 7.81
C GLY A 34 -0.64 -15.48 7.13
N THR A 35 -1.11 -16.50 7.85
CA THR A 35 -2.17 -17.42 7.36
C THR A 35 -3.46 -16.67 7.03
N LEU A 36 -3.93 -15.80 7.93
CA LEU A 36 -5.17 -15.02 7.74
C LEU A 36 -5.10 -14.04 6.56
N LEU A 37 -3.90 -13.52 6.26
CA LEU A 37 -3.70 -12.53 5.20
C LEU A 37 -3.14 -13.12 3.90
N GLU A 38 -2.92 -14.44 3.86
CA GLU A 38 -2.21 -15.13 2.78
C GLU A 38 -0.87 -14.45 2.46
N GLN A 39 -0.10 -14.20 3.52
CA GLN A 39 1.23 -13.58 3.47
C GLN A 39 2.22 -14.41 4.27
N THR A 40 3.49 -14.33 3.90
CA THR A 40 4.57 -14.93 4.69
C THR A 40 4.75 -14.17 6.00
N ALA A 41 5.18 -14.86 7.06
CA ALA A 41 5.52 -14.23 8.34
C ALA A 41 6.55 -13.08 8.17
N ARG A 42 7.45 -13.18 7.18
CA ARG A 42 8.40 -12.10 6.83
C ARG A 42 7.70 -10.85 6.30
N GLN A 43 6.67 -10.99 5.47
CA GLN A 43 5.86 -9.87 4.99
C GLN A 43 5.08 -9.24 6.15
N ILE A 44 4.49 -10.06 7.03
CA ILE A 44 3.82 -9.57 8.24
C ILE A 44 4.79 -8.78 9.11
N ARG A 45 5.99 -9.31 9.38
CA ARG A 45 7.03 -8.60 10.15
C ARG A 45 7.38 -7.25 9.53
N ARG A 46 7.55 -7.18 8.21
CA ARG A 46 7.82 -5.91 7.49
C ARG A 46 6.68 -4.91 7.64
N ILE A 47 5.43 -5.38 7.57
CA ILE A 47 4.25 -4.54 7.79
C ILE A 47 4.26 -4.02 9.24
N LEU A 48 4.45 -4.89 10.23
CA LEU A 48 4.47 -4.50 11.64
C LEU A 48 5.54 -3.45 11.97
N VAL A 49 6.77 -3.63 11.46
CA VAL A 49 7.85 -2.65 11.63
C VAL A 49 7.44 -1.29 11.06
N ARG A 50 6.78 -1.28 9.91
CA ARG A 50 6.34 -0.05 9.25
C ARG A 50 5.19 0.62 10.00
N VAL A 51 4.20 -0.14 10.44
CA VAL A 51 3.06 0.41 11.21
C VAL A 51 3.53 0.97 12.55
N ARG A 52 4.57 0.40 13.17
CA ARG A 52 5.19 0.99 14.37
C ARG A 52 5.86 2.34 14.10
N ALA A 53 6.40 2.56 12.91
CA ALA A 53 7.08 3.80 12.55
C ALA A 53 6.12 4.87 12.00
N GLU A 54 5.10 4.46 11.24
CA GLU A 54 4.26 5.34 10.41
C GLU A 54 2.78 5.33 10.84
N GLY A 55 2.42 4.55 11.86
CA GLY A 55 1.03 4.32 12.25
C GLY A 55 0.22 3.66 11.12
N GLU A 56 -1.06 4.01 11.01
CA GLU A 56 -1.97 3.47 9.99
C GLU A 56 -1.50 3.76 8.56
N ARG A 57 -0.75 4.84 8.33
CA ARG A 57 -0.16 5.16 7.03
C ARG A 57 0.82 4.08 6.55
N GLY A 58 1.42 3.32 7.47
CA GLY A 58 2.28 2.18 7.15
C GLY A 58 1.53 1.03 6.45
N LEU A 59 0.22 0.91 6.61
CA LEU A 59 -0.59 -0.11 5.93
C LEU A 59 -0.89 0.25 4.47
N VAL A 60 -0.75 1.51 4.10
CA VAL A 60 -1.04 1.99 2.75
C VAL A 60 0.04 1.54 1.78
N ARG A 61 -0.36 1.03 0.63
CA ARG A 61 0.52 0.79 -0.51
C ARG A 61 1.15 2.10 -0.97
N ARG A 62 2.49 2.17 -0.91
CA ARG A 62 3.30 3.34 -1.31
C ARG A 62 3.28 3.66 -2.80
N GLY A 63 2.97 2.67 -3.64
CA GLY A 63 2.82 2.88 -5.09
C GLY A 63 1.52 3.57 -5.49
N ARG A 64 0.84 4.27 -4.57
CA ARG A 64 -0.34 5.08 -4.86
C ARG A 64 0.12 6.46 -5.32
N GLY A 65 -0.37 6.93 -6.47
CA GLY A 65 0.06 8.20 -7.07
C GLY A 65 1.44 8.15 -7.74
N GLN A 66 2.20 7.06 -7.58
CA GLN A 66 3.49 6.91 -8.25
C GLN A 66 3.32 6.35 -9.67
N PRO A 67 4.06 6.88 -10.66
CA PRO A 67 4.16 6.25 -11.97
C PRO A 67 4.75 4.84 -11.85
N SER A 68 4.36 3.95 -12.76
CA SER A 68 5.02 2.65 -12.89
C SER A 68 6.51 2.82 -13.18
N ASN A 69 7.36 1.93 -12.65
CA ASN A 69 8.80 1.91 -12.95
C ASN A 69 9.08 1.76 -14.46
N GLY A 70 8.17 1.13 -15.20
CA GLY A 70 8.24 0.98 -16.65
C GLY A 70 7.42 2.01 -17.44
N ARG A 71 6.98 3.11 -16.82
CA ARG A 71 6.18 4.13 -17.50
C ARG A 71 7.01 4.78 -18.61
N VAL A 72 6.46 4.79 -19.82
CA VAL A 72 7.03 5.51 -20.95
C VAL A 72 7.13 6.99 -20.59
N ALA A 73 8.30 7.60 -20.85
CA ALA A 73 8.54 9.00 -20.57
C ALA A 73 7.44 9.88 -21.20
N GLU A 74 6.95 10.87 -20.46
CA GLU A 74 5.82 11.71 -20.91
C GLU A 74 6.06 12.36 -22.26
N ARG A 75 7.31 12.72 -22.56
CA ARG A 75 7.70 13.25 -23.88
C ARG A 75 7.43 12.26 -25.01
N VAL A 76 7.73 10.99 -24.81
CA VAL A 76 7.50 9.92 -25.80
C VAL A 76 6.01 9.67 -25.94
N LYS A 77 5.27 9.59 -24.83
CA LYS A 77 3.81 9.46 -24.82
C LYS A 77 3.13 10.60 -25.58
N ALA A 78 3.54 11.84 -25.33
CA ALA A 78 3.01 13.01 -26.02
C ALA A 78 3.30 12.98 -27.53
N ARG A 79 4.49 12.52 -27.95
CA ARG A 79 4.82 12.34 -29.36
C ARG A 79 3.89 11.31 -30.02
N ILE A 80 3.67 10.17 -29.37
CA ILE A 80 2.79 9.10 -29.89
C ILE A 80 1.35 9.62 -30.04
N LEU A 81 0.81 10.30 -29.03
CA LEU A 81 -0.56 10.85 -29.09
C LEU A 81 -0.72 11.89 -30.20
N ARG A 82 0.29 12.74 -30.42
CA ARG A 82 0.27 13.71 -31.53
C ARG A 82 0.30 13.03 -32.90
N LEU A 83 1.06 11.95 -33.06
CA LEU A 83 1.09 11.18 -34.30
C LEU A 83 -0.24 10.47 -34.54
N TYR A 84 -0.83 9.90 -33.49
CA TYR A 84 -2.14 9.25 -33.55
C TYR A 84 -3.24 10.22 -33.97
N ALA A 85 -3.28 11.43 -33.38
CA ALA A 85 -4.30 12.44 -33.67
C ALA A 85 -4.22 13.07 -35.07
N LYS A 86 -3.13 12.84 -35.82
CA LYS A 86 -2.96 13.31 -37.20
C LYS A 86 -3.47 12.32 -38.25
N ARG A 87 -3.88 11.13 -37.82
CA ARG A 87 -4.43 10.07 -38.66
C ARG A 87 -5.94 10.08 -38.55
#